data_AF-A0A6S5TLI8-F1
#
_entry.id   AF-A0A6S5TLI8-F1
#
_cell.length_a   1.000
_cell.length_b   1.000
_cell.length_c   1.000
_cell.angle_alpha   90.00
_cell.angle_beta   90.00
_cell.angle_gamma   90.00
#
_symmetry.space_group_name_H-M   'P 1'
#
loop_
_entity.id
_entity.type
_entity.pdbx_description
1 polymer ?
#
loop_
_entity_poly.entity_id
_entity_poly.type
_entity_poly.pdbx_seq_one_letter_code
_entity_poly.pdbx_strand_id
1 'polypeptide(L)'
;MDYPKSTPGIGLVDGRFVDENPTTGQPGSLIPSAWANALMDELLGIISAAGLSPDEADHTQLVRAIQSMASSDYKKSVRCATTGPIALSGVQTIDGVALAVGDRVLVKDQAAASQNWIYVVSAGAWVRAQDADESTECTPGHLVPVQAGAVNGLTVWQLTNTEVPTVGATALTFRIVLGKKASTLADYGITDAYRKDQTYSQAQVDDLLKNVNAMPVGSILPMPKATVPPGFLELDGSTQSIATYPDLAAYLGTTYNKGDEPAGYFRLPDSRGEFFRGWDHGRGVDAGRTLGSSQAASIVCGGDANKTAQALVTFYNSQDDDASAHLARLNSDGSPGVIAGVAGAAVGATTVAAAQSNAMYVRPRNIAVMWCIKAWNAPVNQGNIDIGALAVQVSALEQRQRALGDGQTFQDLTANRLVGTVYPNTTGRTIWVSVSVTLTQGSSSTFSTGAAGDLKQRSYISNSGTGGSTLTHSVPVLPGEFYSVSGGSLNRWNEVRV
;
A
#
# COMPACT_ATOMS: atom_id res chain seq x y z
N MET A 1 56.37 47.51 1.83
CA MET A 1 57.47 48.39 1.39
C MET A 1 57.80 49.37 2.50
N ASP A 2 59.09 49.56 2.81
CA ASP A 2 59.57 50.56 3.78
C ASP A 2 60.06 51.82 3.04
N TYR A 3 60.23 52.94 3.74
CA TYR A 3 60.81 54.16 3.16
C TYR A 3 62.28 53.93 2.77
N PRO A 4 62.79 54.59 1.71
CA PRO A 4 64.13 54.38 1.16
C PRO A 4 65.23 54.99 2.05
N LYS A 5 65.47 54.39 3.21
CA LYS A 5 66.42 54.85 4.24
C LYS A 5 67.90 54.56 3.93
N SER A 6 68.17 53.75 2.91
CA SER A 6 69.53 53.40 2.47
C SER A 6 70.07 54.29 1.35
N THR A 7 69.25 55.17 0.76
CA THR A 7 69.68 56.07 -0.31
C THR A 7 70.22 57.37 0.29
N PRO A 8 71.49 57.73 0.05
CA PRO A 8 72.06 58.98 0.54
C PRO A 8 71.30 60.20 0.01
N GLY A 9 71.06 61.21 0.86
CA GLY A 9 70.43 62.48 0.46
C GLY A 9 68.90 62.43 0.32
N ILE A 10 68.25 61.36 0.76
CA ILE A 10 66.79 61.18 0.68
C ILE A 10 65.98 62.20 1.51
N GLY A 11 66.58 62.80 2.55
CA GLY A 11 65.94 63.86 3.34
C GLY A 11 64.67 63.45 4.08
N LEU A 12 64.60 62.23 4.65
CA LEU A 12 63.46 61.78 5.46
C LEU A 12 63.49 62.41 6.87
N VAL A 13 62.31 62.72 7.43
CA VAL A 13 62.14 63.12 8.84
C VAL A 13 61.27 62.09 9.53
N ASP A 14 61.74 61.56 10.67
CA ASP A 14 61.10 60.47 11.42
C ASP A 14 60.73 59.26 10.54
N GLY A 15 61.56 58.98 9.54
CA GLY A 15 61.37 57.87 8.61
C GLY A 15 60.25 58.09 7.59
N ARG A 16 59.80 59.33 7.36
CA ARG A 16 58.77 59.67 6.36
C ARG A 16 59.26 60.74 5.39
N PHE A 17 58.65 60.78 4.21
CA PHE A 17 58.85 61.87 3.25
C PHE A 17 58.32 63.19 3.82
N VAL A 18 59.03 64.27 3.55
CA VAL A 18 58.67 65.65 3.92
C VAL A 18 58.79 66.57 2.71
N ASP A 19 57.96 67.60 2.69
CA ASP A 19 58.01 68.62 1.64
C ASP A 19 59.20 69.56 1.83
N GLU A 20 59.59 70.24 0.76
CA GLU A 20 60.55 71.34 0.84
C GLU A 20 59.98 72.49 1.68
N ASN A 21 60.80 73.06 2.57
CA ASN A 21 60.47 74.27 3.30
C ASN A 21 61.42 75.40 2.88
N PRO A 22 60.97 76.30 1.98
CA PRO A 22 61.79 77.39 1.46
C PRO A 22 62.19 78.42 2.52
N THR A 23 61.43 78.52 3.62
CA THR A 23 61.69 79.50 4.69
C THR A 23 62.78 79.06 5.65
N THR A 24 62.87 77.75 5.93
CA THR A 24 63.91 77.17 6.80
C THR A 24 65.11 76.63 6.03
N GLY A 25 65.04 76.61 4.69
CA GLY A 25 66.07 76.03 3.82
C GLY A 25 66.10 74.50 3.86
N GLN A 26 65.06 73.85 4.39
CA GLN A 26 64.98 72.40 4.43
C GLN A 26 64.62 71.86 3.05
N PRO A 27 65.49 71.05 2.41
CA PRO A 27 65.17 70.43 1.13
C PRO A 27 64.09 69.36 1.33
N GLY A 28 63.18 69.25 0.37
CA GLY A 28 62.16 68.20 0.36
C GLY A 28 62.80 66.82 0.18
N SER A 29 62.11 65.78 0.64
CA SER A 29 62.61 64.43 0.48
C SER A 29 62.69 64.05 -0.99
N LEU A 30 63.82 63.46 -1.38
CA LEU A 30 64.00 62.94 -2.73
C LEU A 30 63.29 61.57 -2.84
N ILE A 31 62.58 61.33 -3.93
CA ILE A 31 61.96 60.03 -4.23
C ILE A 31 62.78 59.34 -5.32
N PRO A 32 63.61 58.33 -4.98
CA PRO A 32 64.44 57.64 -5.95
C PRO A 32 63.55 56.84 -6.91
N SER A 33 63.91 56.87 -8.19
CA SER A 33 63.23 56.08 -9.22
C SER A 33 63.20 54.59 -8.87
N ALA A 34 64.28 54.05 -8.29
CA ALA A 34 64.34 52.67 -7.83
C ALA A 34 63.25 52.33 -6.79
N TRP A 35 62.92 53.25 -5.89
CA TRP A 35 61.89 53.03 -4.87
C TRP A 35 60.48 53.20 -5.46
N ALA A 36 60.27 54.23 -6.29
CA ALA A 36 58.99 54.46 -6.95
C ALA A 36 58.63 53.32 -7.93
N ASN A 37 59.61 52.84 -8.70
CA ASN A 37 59.44 51.69 -9.58
C ASN A 37 59.15 50.43 -8.79
N ALA A 38 59.87 50.16 -7.69
CA ALA A 38 59.60 48.98 -6.86
C ALA A 38 58.19 49.00 -6.25
N LEU A 39 57.67 50.17 -5.85
CA LEU A 39 56.26 50.29 -5.42
C LEU A 39 55.31 49.95 -6.57
N MET A 40 55.59 50.43 -7.78
CA MET A 40 54.73 50.19 -8.93
C MET A 40 54.79 48.73 -9.40
N ASP A 41 55.97 48.10 -9.39
CA ASP A 41 56.18 46.69 -9.70
C ASP A 41 55.42 45.78 -8.72
N GLU A 42 55.36 46.12 -7.43
CA GLU A 42 54.54 45.40 -6.44
C GLU A 42 53.03 45.49 -6.76
N LEU A 43 52.54 46.68 -7.11
CA LEU A 43 51.13 46.87 -7.48
C LEU A 43 50.79 46.13 -8.79
N LEU A 44 51.66 46.22 -9.80
CA LEU A 44 51.55 45.46 -11.05
C LEU A 44 51.64 43.95 -10.79
N GLY A 45 52.47 43.53 -9.84
CA GLY A 45 52.58 42.14 -9.40
C GLY A 45 51.28 41.60 -8.81
N ILE A 46 50.60 42.39 -7.97
CA ILE A 46 49.27 42.04 -7.43
C ILE A 46 48.23 41.92 -8.56
N ILE A 47 48.20 42.88 -9.48
CA ILE A 47 47.27 42.89 -10.63
C ILE A 47 47.50 41.66 -11.52
N SER A 48 48.76 41.37 -11.83
CA SER A 48 49.15 40.23 -12.66
C SER A 48 48.89 38.89 -11.96
N ALA A 49 49.15 38.80 -10.66
CA ALA A 49 48.87 37.60 -9.85
C ALA A 49 47.36 37.28 -9.77
N ALA A 50 46.53 38.32 -9.84
CA ALA A 50 45.08 38.20 -9.98
C ALA A 50 44.61 37.82 -11.41
N GLY A 51 45.53 37.62 -12.36
CA GLY A 51 45.23 37.26 -13.74
C GLY A 51 44.72 38.41 -14.61
N LEU A 52 44.80 39.66 -14.13
CA LEU A 52 44.41 40.85 -14.88
C LEU A 52 45.63 41.37 -15.67
N SER A 53 45.37 41.89 -16.87
CA SER A 53 46.39 42.64 -17.62
C SER A 53 46.39 44.09 -17.12
N PRO A 54 47.52 44.64 -16.65
CA PRO A 54 47.58 46.03 -16.24
C PRO A 54 47.22 46.99 -17.38
N ASP A 55 46.41 48.00 -17.06
CA ASP A 55 45.98 49.05 -17.99
C ASP A 55 46.06 50.41 -17.29
N GLU A 56 46.85 51.33 -17.82
CA GLU A 56 47.02 52.67 -17.24
C GLU A 56 45.71 53.48 -17.22
N ALA A 57 44.75 53.17 -18.10
CA ALA A 57 43.45 53.85 -18.13
C ALA A 57 42.46 53.33 -17.05
N ASP A 58 42.77 52.22 -16.37
CA ASP A 58 41.86 51.58 -15.42
C ASP A 58 42.28 51.82 -13.96
N HIS A 59 41.60 52.75 -13.29
CA HIS A 59 41.88 53.09 -11.90
C HIS A 59 41.20 52.13 -10.88
N THR A 60 40.50 51.09 -11.34
CA THR A 60 39.83 50.10 -10.48
C THR A 60 40.57 48.77 -10.40
N GLN A 61 41.57 48.55 -11.26
CA GLN A 61 42.27 47.27 -11.42
C GLN A 61 42.88 46.71 -10.13
N LEU A 62 43.46 47.56 -9.27
CA LEU A 62 44.06 47.12 -8.00
C LEU A 62 42.99 46.60 -7.03
N VAL A 63 41.86 47.30 -6.93
CA VAL A 63 40.74 46.88 -6.08
C VAL A 63 40.15 45.56 -6.57
N ARG A 64 39.96 45.41 -7.89
CA ARG A 64 39.48 44.15 -8.49
C ARG A 64 40.46 42.99 -8.26
N ALA A 65 41.76 43.24 -8.37
CA ALA A 65 42.80 42.23 -8.11
C ALA A 65 42.76 41.75 -6.66
N ILE A 66 42.65 42.68 -5.70
CA ILE A 66 42.53 42.33 -4.27
C ILE A 66 41.23 41.55 -4.02
N GLN A 67 40.11 41.96 -4.62
CA GLN A 67 38.82 41.28 -4.47
C GLN A 67 38.83 39.87 -5.07
N SER A 68 39.47 39.66 -6.23
CA SER A 68 39.55 38.33 -6.85
C SER A 68 40.47 37.40 -6.06
N MET A 69 41.61 37.89 -5.57
CA MET A 69 42.55 37.12 -4.75
C MET A 69 41.99 36.82 -3.36
N ALA A 70 41.13 37.69 -2.83
CA ALA A 70 40.39 37.46 -1.60
C ALA A 70 39.11 36.65 -1.81
N SER A 71 38.77 36.30 -3.06
CA SER A 71 37.56 35.53 -3.35
C SER A 71 37.72 34.12 -2.79
N SER A 72 36.92 33.84 -1.77
CA SER A 72 36.73 32.49 -1.24
C SER A 72 35.44 31.98 -1.81
N ASP A 73 35.41 30.71 -2.19
CA ASP A 73 34.16 30.05 -2.53
C ASP A 73 33.19 30.04 -1.34
N TYR A 74 33.66 30.35 -0.12
CA TYR A 74 32.82 30.58 1.04
C TYR A 74 32.37 32.03 1.18
N LYS A 75 31.05 32.23 1.23
CA LYS A 75 30.43 33.45 1.72
C LYS A 75 30.57 33.57 3.23
N LYS A 76 30.50 34.81 3.73
CA LYS A 76 30.37 35.07 5.17
C LYS A 76 29.19 34.28 5.72
N SER A 77 29.40 33.66 6.87
CA SER A 77 28.38 32.83 7.52
C SER A 77 27.09 33.61 7.75
N VAL A 78 25.96 32.94 7.54
CA VAL A 78 24.63 33.48 7.85
C VAL A 78 24.18 33.00 9.23
N ARG A 79 23.33 33.80 9.88
CA ARG A 79 22.76 33.48 11.19
C ARG A 79 21.88 32.24 11.13
N CYS A 80 20.99 32.16 10.14
CA CYS A 80 20.12 31.01 9.87
C CYS A 80 19.80 30.90 8.38
N ALA A 81 19.12 29.81 7.99
CA ALA A 81 18.58 29.61 6.65
C ALA A 81 17.08 29.33 6.70
N THR A 82 16.35 29.73 5.66
CA THR A 82 14.90 29.53 5.58
C THR A 82 14.50 28.04 5.56
N THR A 83 13.29 27.74 6.01
CA THR A 83 12.64 26.41 5.91
C THR A 83 11.41 26.44 5.00
N GLY A 84 11.15 27.58 4.35
CA GLY A 84 9.99 27.85 3.52
C GLY A 84 9.94 29.34 3.12
N PRO A 85 8.95 29.76 2.31
CA PRO A 85 8.81 31.15 1.91
C PRO A 85 8.59 32.07 3.12
N ILE A 86 9.25 33.23 3.11
CA ILE A 86 9.16 34.28 4.14
C ILE A 86 8.88 35.64 3.51
N ALA A 87 8.38 36.60 4.30
CA ALA A 87 8.42 38.00 3.91
C ALA A 87 9.86 38.52 4.00
N LEU A 88 10.35 39.24 2.99
CA LEU A 88 11.68 39.88 3.00
C LEU A 88 11.63 41.25 3.68
N SER A 89 11.06 41.31 4.89
CA SER A 89 10.91 42.55 5.65
C SER A 89 10.67 42.28 7.14
N GLY A 90 11.05 43.23 7.99
CA GLY A 90 10.79 43.16 9.42
C GLY A 90 11.66 42.14 10.15
N VAL A 91 11.73 42.27 11.48
CA VAL A 91 12.47 41.32 12.33
C VAL A 91 11.59 40.10 12.57
N GLN A 92 12.13 38.90 12.32
CA GLN A 92 11.37 37.64 12.31
C GLN A 92 12.10 36.54 13.06
N THR A 93 11.39 35.46 13.38
CA THR A 93 11.98 34.20 13.84
C THR A 93 11.99 33.21 12.68
N ILE A 94 13.18 32.73 12.29
CA ILE A 94 13.35 31.78 11.19
C ILE A 94 14.06 30.55 11.72
N ASP A 95 13.53 29.37 11.40
CA ASP A 95 14.11 28.09 11.83
C ASP A 95 14.36 28.01 13.36
N GLY A 96 13.44 28.60 14.14
CA GLY A 96 13.56 28.70 15.61
C GLY A 96 14.56 29.74 16.12
N VAL A 97 15.24 30.48 15.24
CA VAL A 97 16.20 31.55 15.61
C VAL A 97 15.51 32.91 15.53
N ALA A 98 15.42 33.62 16.65
CA ALA A 98 15.00 35.02 16.67
C ALA A 98 16.11 35.90 16.08
N LEU A 99 15.80 36.63 15.02
CA LEU A 99 16.76 37.48 14.30
C LEU A 99 16.84 38.88 14.90
N ALA A 100 17.97 39.55 14.66
CA ALA A 100 18.18 40.96 14.96
C ALA A 100 18.50 41.74 13.68
N VAL A 101 18.29 43.06 13.70
CA VAL A 101 18.70 43.94 12.59
C VAL A 101 20.21 43.81 12.36
N GLY A 102 20.61 43.61 11.10
CA GLY A 102 21.99 43.37 10.69
C GLY A 102 22.36 41.88 10.58
N ASP A 103 21.54 40.97 11.09
CA ASP A 103 21.78 39.54 10.88
C ASP A 103 21.70 39.18 9.39
N ARG A 104 22.52 38.22 8.97
CA ARG A 104 22.50 37.68 7.61
C ARG A 104 21.64 36.41 7.59
N VAL A 105 20.79 36.27 6.58
CA VAL A 105 19.94 35.08 6.42
C VAL A 105 20.15 34.51 5.02
N LEU A 106 20.36 33.20 4.94
CA LEU A 106 20.26 32.49 3.66
C LEU A 106 18.79 32.24 3.35
N VAL A 107 18.27 33.01 2.41
CA VAL A 107 16.94 32.83 1.84
C VAL A 107 17.05 31.88 0.65
N LYS A 108 16.56 30.66 0.79
CA LYS A 108 16.71 29.60 -0.22
C LYS A 108 15.38 28.96 -0.65
N ASP A 109 14.26 29.32 -0.01
CA ASP A 109 12.96 28.68 -0.21
C ASP A 109 11.83 29.66 -0.61
N GLN A 110 12.14 30.78 -1.28
CA GLN A 110 11.11 31.67 -1.82
C GLN A 110 10.33 30.99 -2.94
N ALA A 111 9.06 31.36 -3.08
CA ALA A 111 8.21 30.89 -4.19
C ALA A 111 8.78 31.32 -5.56
N ALA A 112 9.29 32.56 -5.65
CA ALA A 112 10.09 33.00 -6.78
C ALA A 112 11.58 32.80 -6.46
N ALA A 113 12.18 31.74 -6.98
CA ALA A 113 13.57 31.39 -6.68
C ALA A 113 14.60 32.47 -7.11
N SER A 114 14.22 33.46 -7.94
CA SER A 114 15.06 34.62 -8.24
C SER A 114 15.21 35.60 -7.06
N GLN A 115 14.36 35.47 -6.04
CA GLN A 115 14.44 36.20 -4.77
C GLN A 115 15.25 35.44 -3.70
N ASN A 116 15.67 34.21 -3.97
CA ASN A 116 16.56 33.48 -3.06
C ASN A 116 17.95 34.08 -3.12
N TRP A 117 18.56 34.43 -1.98
CA TRP A 117 19.99 34.72 -1.85
C TRP A 117 20.33 35.01 -0.39
N ILE A 118 21.43 35.72 -0.13
CA ILE A 118 21.78 36.20 1.21
C ILE A 118 21.22 37.60 1.43
N TYR A 119 20.41 37.75 2.47
CA TYR A 119 19.79 39.03 2.86
C TYR A 119 20.28 39.51 4.22
N VAL A 120 20.24 40.82 4.44
CA VAL A 120 20.48 41.46 5.73
C VAL A 120 19.13 41.87 6.34
N VAL A 121 18.91 41.42 7.57
CA VAL A 121 17.68 41.67 8.33
C VAL A 121 17.57 43.16 8.65
N SER A 122 16.38 43.72 8.43
CA SER A 122 16.01 45.09 8.77
C SER A 122 14.61 45.13 9.36
N ALA A 123 14.29 46.20 10.10
CA ALA A 123 12.91 46.47 10.54
C ALA A 123 12.00 46.82 9.34
N GLY A 124 12.57 47.36 8.26
CA GLY A 124 11.90 47.60 6.99
C GLY A 124 12.12 46.45 5.99
N ALA A 125 12.10 46.77 4.69
CA ALA A 125 12.45 45.82 3.65
C ALA A 125 13.91 45.33 3.82
N TRP A 126 14.12 44.04 3.64
CA TRP A 126 15.45 43.45 3.65
C TRP A 126 16.12 43.70 2.31
N VAL A 127 17.42 43.96 2.35
CA VAL A 127 18.26 44.11 1.17
C VAL A 127 19.20 42.92 1.07
N ARG A 128 19.67 42.61 -0.15
CA ARG A 128 20.75 41.64 -0.30
C ARG A 128 21.99 42.14 0.43
N ALA A 129 22.78 41.21 0.96
CA ALA A 129 24.02 41.58 1.61
C ALA A 129 25.01 42.16 0.59
N GLN A 130 25.83 43.12 1.03
CA GLN A 130 26.74 43.89 0.16
C GLN A 130 27.79 43.06 -0.58
N ASP A 131 28.13 41.88 -0.08
CA ASP A 131 29.06 40.91 -0.72
C ASP A 131 28.31 39.83 -1.52
N ALA A 132 27.07 40.16 -1.88
CA ALA A 132 26.05 39.27 -2.43
C ALA A 132 24.97 40.08 -3.19
N ASP A 133 25.19 41.34 -3.54
CA ASP A 133 24.17 42.15 -4.22
C ASP A 133 24.43 42.30 -5.73
N GLU A 134 25.61 41.91 -6.20
CA GLU A 134 25.98 41.89 -7.62
C GLU A 134 26.07 40.47 -8.20
N SER A 135 25.78 40.32 -9.51
CA SER A 135 25.85 39.02 -10.22
C SER A 135 27.27 38.45 -10.26
N THR A 136 28.28 39.31 -10.33
CA THR A 136 29.71 38.97 -10.25
C THR A 136 30.08 38.32 -8.91
N GLU A 137 29.34 38.61 -7.85
CA GLU A 137 29.52 38.03 -6.53
C GLU A 137 28.65 36.78 -6.31
N CYS A 138 27.83 36.40 -7.28
CA CYS A 138 26.94 35.24 -7.21
C CYS A 138 27.47 34.07 -8.06
N THR A 139 28.77 33.76 -7.99
CA THR A 139 29.36 32.71 -8.84
C THR A 139 28.86 31.30 -8.48
N PRO A 140 28.63 30.44 -9.50
CA PRO A 140 28.38 29.00 -9.35
C PRO A 140 29.29 28.32 -8.34
N GLY A 141 28.72 27.49 -7.48
CA GLY A 141 29.50 26.70 -6.51
C GLY A 141 29.75 27.38 -5.17
N HIS A 142 29.41 28.68 -5.01
CA HIS A 142 29.52 29.38 -3.73
C HIS A 142 28.86 28.63 -2.58
N LEU A 143 29.58 28.57 -1.46
CA LEU A 143 29.23 27.90 -0.22
C LEU A 143 28.79 28.92 0.84
N VAL A 144 27.67 28.66 1.49
CA VAL A 144 27.09 29.53 2.51
C VAL A 144 26.94 28.74 3.82
N PRO A 145 27.84 28.96 4.80
CA PRO A 145 27.74 28.34 6.11
C PRO A 145 26.60 28.94 6.94
N VAL A 146 25.83 28.08 7.62
CA VAL A 146 24.70 28.46 8.48
C VAL A 146 25.07 28.21 9.94
N GLN A 147 24.95 29.24 10.77
CA GLN A 147 25.38 29.17 12.18
C GLN A 147 24.37 28.43 13.06
N ALA A 148 23.08 28.79 12.98
CA ALA A 148 22.05 28.31 13.89
C ALA A 148 20.73 28.03 13.15
N GLY A 149 19.88 27.23 13.79
CA GLY A 149 18.61 26.78 13.22
C GLY A 149 18.26 25.38 13.71
N ALA A 150 16.97 25.10 13.93
CA ALA A 150 16.51 23.78 14.33
C ALA A 150 16.64 22.75 13.20
N VAL A 151 16.41 23.17 11.95
CA VAL A 151 16.40 22.33 10.75
C VAL A 151 17.68 22.50 9.93
N ASN A 152 18.15 23.73 9.77
CA ASN A 152 19.29 24.09 8.90
C ASN A 152 20.53 24.58 9.66
N GLY A 153 20.53 24.56 11.00
CA GLY A 153 21.69 24.97 11.79
C GLY A 153 22.91 24.09 11.52
N LEU A 154 24.12 24.69 11.58
CA LEU A 154 25.41 24.02 11.36
C LEU A 154 25.58 23.35 9.98
N THR A 155 24.78 23.76 8.99
CA THR A 155 24.86 23.27 7.61
C THR A 155 25.68 24.19 6.71
N VAL A 156 26.15 23.67 5.56
CA VAL A 156 26.72 24.47 4.47
C VAL A 156 25.92 24.22 3.21
N TRP A 157 25.47 25.29 2.57
CA TRP A 157 24.67 25.24 1.34
C TRP A 157 25.48 25.73 0.15
N GLN A 158 25.42 25.00 -0.95
CA GLN A 158 26.06 25.34 -2.21
C GLN A 158 25.06 25.89 -3.21
N LEU A 159 25.40 27.00 -3.88
CA LEU A 159 24.70 27.50 -5.05
C LEU A 159 24.90 26.53 -6.23
N THR A 160 23.81 25.98 -6.77
CA THR A 160 23.85 24.90 -7.78
C THR A 160 23.72 25.35 -9.22
N ASN A 161 23.61 26.65 -9.48
CA ASN A 161 23.62 27.21 -10.82
C ASN A 161 24.91 26.80 -11.55
N THR A 162 24.83 26.49 -12.85
CA THR A 162 25.97 26.08 -13.68
C THR A 162 26.63 27.23 -14.44
N GLU A 163 25.97 28.39 -14.45
CA GLU A 163 26.44 29.64 -15.07
C GLU A 163 26.21 30.80 -14.09
N VAL A 164 26.96 31.90 -14.25
CA VAL A 164 26.83 33.09 -13.41
C VAL A 164 25.41 33.66 -13.55
N PRO A 165 24.58 33.62 -12.49
CA PRO A 165 23.19 34.02 -12.53
C PRO A 165 23.05 35.54 -12.46
N THR A 166 22.04 36.08 -13.14
CA THR A 166 21.64 37.48 -12.99
C THR A 166 20.81 37.64 -11.74
N VAL A 167 21.36 38.32 -10.74
CA VAL A 167 20.73 38.51 -9.43
C VAL A 167 19.38 39.22 -9.57
N GLY A 168 18.30 38.59 -9.08
CA GLY A 168 16.92 39.10 -9.19
C GLY A 168 16.14 38.67 -10.43
N ALA A 169 16.79 38.07 -11.42
CA ALA A 169 16.13 37.57 -12.63
C ALA A 169 16.26 36.04 -12.76
N THR A 170 17.47 35.51 -12.61
CA THR A 170 17.74 34.08 -12.69
C THR A 170 17.32 33.39 -11.39
N ALA A 171 16.74 32.19 -11.48
CA ALA A 171 16.43 31.37 -10.31
C ALA A 171 17.72 30.93 -9.60
N LEU A 172 17.83 31.21 -8.30
CA LEU A 172 18.97 30.84 -7.47
C LEU A 172 18.59 29.59 -6.66
N THR A 173 19.29 28.49 -6.93
CA THR A 173 18.99 27.16 -6.38
C THR A 173 20.12 26.67 -5.49
N PHE A 174 19.78 25.94 -4.43
CA PHE A 174 20.75 25.52 -3.43
C PHE A 174 20.63 24.04 -3.09
N ARG A 175 21.77 23.42 -2.77
CA ARG A 175 21.85 22.09 -2.15
C ARG A 175 22.68 22.13 -0.89
N ILE A 176 22.35 21.29 0.09
CA ILE A 176 23.22 21.08 1.24
C ILE A 176 24.46 20.27 0.82
N VAL A 177 25.64 20.63 1.33
CA VAL A 177 26.90 19.92 1.05
C VAL A 177 27.63 19.44 2.29
N LEU A 178 27.42 20.09 3.44
CA LEU A 178 28.02 19.70 4.73
C LEU A 178 27.04 19.98 5.88
N GLY A 179 27.22 19.27 7.01
CA GLY A 179 26.66 19.68 8.31
C GLY A 179 25.34 19.06 8.76
N LYS A 180 24.84 17.99 8.11
CA LYS A 180 23.69 17.22 8.61
C LYS A 180 24.05 15.75 8.80
N LYS A 181 23.86 15.21 10.01
CA LYS A 181 23.62 13.77 10.20
C LYS A 181 22.15 13.56 9.91
N ALA A 182 21.81 13.09 8.71
CA ALA A 182 20.43 12.92 8.32
C ALA A 182 19.77 11.87 9.24
N SER A 183 18.64 12.24 9.85
CA SER A 183 17.90 11.39 10.79
C SER A 183 16.89 10.50 10.08
N THR A 184 16.61 10.77 8.80
CA THR A 184 15.79 9.94 7.92
C THR A 184 16.50 9.66 6.60
N LEU A 185 16.13 8.59 5.91
CA LEU A 185 16.66 8.30 4.57
C LEU A 185 16.25 9.36 3.53
N ALA A 186 15.08 9.98 3.71
CA ALA A 186 14.61 11.07 2.86
C ALA A 186 15.54 12.30 2.93
N ASP A 187 16.11 12.57 4.11
CA ASP A 187 17.06 13.65 4.31
C ASP A 187 18.40 13.45 3.58
N TYR A 188 18.70 12.22 3.12
CA TYR A 188 19.86 11.91 2.27
C TYR A 188 19.54 12.03 0.78
N GLY A 189 18.33 12.42 0.38
CA GLY A 189 17.92 12.44 -1.03
C GLY A 189 17.70 11.04 -1.62
N ILE A 190 17.59 10.02 -0.78
CA ILE A 190 17.25 8.66 -1.20
C ILE A 190 15.74 8.63 -1.48
N THR A 191 15.38 8.82 -2.74
CA THR A 191 14.01 8.61 -3.28
C THR A 191 13.68 7.14 -3.49
N ASP A 192 14.68 6.26 -3.42
CA ASP A 192 14.50 4.81 -3.45
C ASP A 192 13.90 4.35 -2.13
N ALA A 193 12.59 4.49 -2.11
CA ALA A 193 11.69 3.73 -1.30
C ALA A 193 11.99 2.23 -1.43
N TYR A 194 12.88 1.70 -0.59
CA TYR A 194 12.59 0.41 0.03
C TYR A 194 11.44 0.64 1.02
N ARG A 195 10.28 0.91 0.42
CA ARG A 195 9.03 1.15 1.10
C ARG A 195 8.67 -0.17 1.75
N LYS A 196 8.74 -0.20 3.08
CA LYS A 196 8.04 -1.19 3.91
C LYS A 196 6.51 -1.16 3.64
N ASP A 197 6.04 -0.21 2.83
CA ASP A 197 4.69 -0.07 2.29
C ASP A 197 4.51 -0.61 0.85
N GLN A 198 5.41 -1.46 0.32
CA GLN A 198 4.97 -2.46 -0.68
C GLN A 198 3.96 -3.41 -0.02
N THR A 199 2.82 -2.82 0.32
CA THR A 199 1.52 -3.42 0.45
C THR A 199 1.26 -3.88 -0.96
N TYR A 200 1.69 -5.10 -1.28
CA TYR A 200 1.10 -5.81 -2.39
C TYR A 200 -0.40 -5.62 -2.23
N SER A 201 -1.05 -5.02 -3.23
CA SER A 201 -2.51 -4.95 -3.23
C SER A 201 -3.05 -6.37 -3.06
N GLN A 202 -4.26 -6.54 -2.54
CA GLN A 202 -4.88 -7.88 -2.45
C GLN A 202 -4.76 -8.62 -3.79
N ALA A 203 -4.97 -7.92 -4.91
CA ALA A 203 -4.78 -8.48 -6.25
C ALA A 203 -3.33 -8.94 -6.53
N GLN A 204 -2.30 -8.19 -6.11
CA GLN A 204 -0.91 -8.58 -6.28
C GLN A 204 -0.49 -9.71 -5.33
N VAL A 205 -1.02 -9.73 -4.11
CA VAL A 205 -0.86 -10.86 -3.18
C VAL A 205 -1.53 -12.10 -3.75
N ASP A 206 -2.73 -11.97 -4.29
CA ASP A 206 -3.49 -13.07 -4.91
C ASP A 206 -2.77 -13.59 -6.17
N ASP A 207 -2.19 -12.70 -6.98
CA ASP A 207 -1.38 -13.09 -8.13
C ASP A 207 -0.08 -13.78 -7.72
N LEU A 208 0.58 -13.29 -6.67
CA LEU A 208 1.74 -13.94 -6.07
C LEU A 208 1.37 -15.29 -5.45
N LEU A 209 0.23 -15.43 -4.77
CA LEU A 209 -0.25 -16.71 -4.22
C LEU A 209 -0.68 -17.69 -5.32
N LYS A 210 -1.22 -17.20 -6.44
CA LYS A 210 -1.49 -18.02 -7.64
C LYS A 210 -0.19 -18.55 -8.25
N ASN A 211 0.88 -17.74 -8.21
CA ASN A 211 2.19 -18.08 -8.78
C ASN A 211 3.11 -18.85 -7.81
N VAL A 212 2.89 -18.78 -6.49
CA VAL A 212 3.64 -19.54 -5.48
C VAL A 212 3.02 -20.94 -5.35
N ASN A 213 3.36 -21.78 -6.33
CA ASN A 213 3.49 -23.25 -6.24
C ASN A 213 2.52 -24.01 -5.33
N ALA A 214 1.22 -23.97 -5.62
CA ALA A 214 0.28 -25.00 -5.22
C ALA A 214 -0.46 -25.46 -6.47
N MET A 215 -0.08 -26.63 -6.98
CA MET A 215 -0.64 -27.39 -8.10
C MET A 215 -1.92 -26.80 -8.76
N PRO A 216 -1.92 -26.55 -10.09
CA PRO A 216 -3.05 -25.92 -10.79
C PRO A 216 -4.39 -26.62 -10.54
N VAL A 217 -5.46 -25.84 -10.41
CA VAL A 217 -6.84 -26.36 -10.45
C VAL A 217 -7.03 -27.15 -11.75
N GLY A 218 -7.68 -28.31 -11.65
CA GLY A 218 -7.82 -29.25 -12.77
C GLY A 218 -6.77 -30.36 -12.81
N SER A 219 -5.68 -30.25 -12.05
CA SER A 219 -4.65 -31.31 -11.96
C SER A 219 -5.23 -32.57 -11.32
N ILE A 220 -4.93 -33.73 -11.90
CA ILE A 220 -5.39 -35.04 -11.41
C ILE A 220 -4.23 -35.78 -10.74
N LEU A 221 -4.45 -36.29 -9.53
CA LEU A 221 -3.46 -37.05 -8.77
C LEU A 221 -4.03 -38.38 -8.26
N PRO A 222 -3.21 -39.44 -8.22
CA PRO A 222 -3.57 -40.70 -7.59
C PRO A 222 -3.38 -40.61 -6.07
N MET A 223 -4.45 -40.84 -5.30
CA MET A 223 -4.41 -40.88 -3.84
C MET A 223 -4.43 -42.34 -3.34
N PRO A 224 -3.47 -42.78 -2.51
CA PRO A 224 -3.39 -44.17 -2.05
C PRO A 224 -4.35 -44.49 -0.89
N LYS A 225 -5.14 -43.51 -0.42
CA LYS A 225 -6.08 -43.64 0.70
C LYS A 225 -7.48 -43.23 0.25
N ALA A 226 -8.51 -43.91 0.76
CA ALA A 226 -9.93 -43.60 0.56
C ALA A 226 -10.40 -42.35 1.35
N THR A 227 -9.59 -41.30 1.41
CA THR A 227 -9.95 -40.03 2.05
C THR A 227 -9.47 -38.90 1.16
N VAL A 228 -10.40 -38.09 0.66
CA VAL A 228 -10.10 -36.99 -0.26
C VAL A 228 -9.35 -35.89 0.52
N PRO A 229 -8.13 -35.50 0.10
CA PRO A 229 -7.41 -34.42 0.76
C PRO A 229 -8.12 -33.07 0.58
N PRO A 230 -7.97 -32.13 1.54
CA PRO A 230 -8.46 -30.77 1.37
C PRO A 230 -7.91 -30.11 0.10
N GLY A 231 -8.76 -29.40 -0.63
CA GLY A 231 -8.41 -28.80 -1.93
C GLY A 231 -8.80 -29.64 -3.13
N PHE A 232 -9.24 -30.89 -2.93
CA PHE A 232 -9.51 -31.85 -4.00
C PHE A 232 -10.93 -32.40 -3.95
N LEU A 233 -11.37 -32.97 -5.07
CA LEU A 233 -12.58 -33.77 -5.20
C LEU A 233 -12.23 -35.11 -5.85
N GLU A 234 -12.97 -36.17 -5.52
CA GLU A 234 -12.85 -37.45 -6.22
C GLU A 234 -13.45 -37.33 -7.63
N LEU A 235 -12.84 -38.00 -8.61
CA LEU A 235 -13.37 -38.13 -9.96
C LEU A 235 -14.42 -39.26 -10.05
N ASP A 236 -15.60 -38.99 -9.49
CA ASP A 236 -16.69 -39.94 -9.28
C ASP A 236 -17.94 -39.66 -10.14
N GLY A 237 -17.85 -38.74 -11.10
CA GLY A 237 -18.99 -38.36 -11.94
C GLY A 237 -20.03 -37.47 -11.26
N SER A 238 -19.81 -37.05 -10.01
CA SER A 238 -20.77 -36.24 -9.26
C SER A 238 -20.95 -34.83 -9.84
N THR A 239 -22.08 -34.21 -9.48
CA THR A 239 -22.44 -32.84 -9.87
C THR A 239 -22.08 -31.88 -8.73
N GLN A 240 -21.36 -30.81 -9.05
CA GLN A 240 -20.76 -29.87 -8.11
C GLN A 240 -21.23 -28.44 -8.37
N SER A 241 -21.34 -27.63 -7.30
CA SER A 241 -21.83 -26.25 -7.42
C SER A 241 -20.76 -25.31 -7.98
N ILE A 242 -21.14 -24.51 -8.99
CA ILE A 242 -20.29 -23.45 -9.56
C ILE A 242 -19.95 -22.41 -8.49
N ALA A 243 -20.89 -22.11 -7.59
CA ALA A 243 -20.67 -21.15 -6.51
C ALA A 243 -19.64 -21.65 -5.48
N THR A 244 -19.59 -22.96 -5.23
CA THR A 244 -18.64 -23.56 -4.29
C THR A 244 -17.27 -23.77 -4.90
N TYR A 245 -17.20 -24.12 -6.19
CA TYR A 245 -15.93 -24.43 -6.89
C TYR A 245 -15.80 -23.65 -8.21
N PRO A 246 -15.72 -22.31 -8.16
CA PRO A 246 -15.75 -21.46 -9.36
C PRO A 246 -14.55 -21.67 -10.27
N ASP A 247 -13.35 -21.87 -9.71
CA ASP A 247 -12.13 -22.09 -10.50
C ASP A 247 -12.17 -23.43 -11.25
N LEU A 248 -12.67 -24.48 -10.59
CA LEU A 248 -12.81 -25.79 -11.21
C LEU A 248 -13.93 -25.80 -12.26
N ALA A 249 -15.04 -25.11 -11.98
CA ALA A 249 -16.11 -24.91 -12.95
C ALA A 249 -15.62 -24.17 -14.19
N ALA A 250 -14.81 -23.11 -14.02
CA ALA A 250 -14.20 -22.38 -15.13
C ALA A 250 -13.23 -23.25 -15.93
N TYR A 251 -12.48 -24.14 -15.26
CA TYR A 251 -11.55 -25.06 -15.92
C TYR A 251 -12.25 -26.18 -16.71
N LEU A 252 -13.21 -26.88 -16.12
CA LEU A 252 -13.91 -28.00 -16.77
C LEU A 252 -15.03 -27.56 -17.72
N GLY A 253 -15.61 -26.37 -17.49
CA GLY A 253 -16.76 -25.88 -18.23
C GLY A 253 -17.91 -26.89 -18.24
N THR A 254 -18.44 -27.16 -19.43
CA THR A 254 -19.52 -28.13 -19.67
C THR A 254 -19.01 -29.46 -20.25
N THR A 255 -17.70 -29.69 -20.32
CA THR A 255 -17.09 -30.83 -21.03
C THR A 255 -17.62 -32.19 -20.59
N TYR A 256 -17.96 -32.35 -19.31
CA TYR A 256 -18.48 -33.60 -18.75
C TYR A 256 -19.98 -33.58 -18.47
N ASN A 257 -20.66 -32.48 -18.78
CA ASN A 257 -22.08 -32.35 -18.52
C ASN A 257 -22.88 -33.27 -19.46
N LYS A 258 -23.94 -33.87 -18.92
CA LYS A 258 -24.88 -34.71 -19.65
C LYS A 258 -26.17 -33.97 -20.02
N GLY A 259 -26.36 -32.75 -19.49
CA GLY A 259 -27.55 -31.93 -19.69
C GLY A 259 -28.64 -32.15 -18.65
N ASP A 260 -28.37 -32.99 -17.64
CA ASP A 260 -29.24 -33.28 -16.51
C ASP A 260 -28.79 -32.58 -15.22
N GLU A 261 -27.74 -31.74 -15.30
CA GLU A 261 -27.24 -30.98 -14.16
C GLU A 261 -28.20 -29.84 -13.78
N PRO A 262 -28.45 -29.61 -12.48
CA PRO A 262 -29.21 -28.43 -12.05
C PRO A 262 -28.53 -27.12 -12.47
N ALA A 263 -29.33 -26.07 -12.67
CA ALA A 263 -28.80 -24.75 -12.98
C ALA A 263 -27.81 -24.28 -11.89
N GLY A 264 -26.63 -23.81 -12.30
CA GLY A 264 -25.57 -23.41 -11.37
C GLY A 264 -24.63 -24.55 -10.93
N TYR A 265 -24.69 -25.72 -11.59
CA TYR A 265 -23.83 -26.86 -11.32
C TYR A 265 -23.09 -27.35 -12.58
N PHE A 266 -21.99 -28.07 -12.38
CA PHE A 266 -21.19 -28.74 -13.42
C PHE A 266 -20.85 -30.18 -12.99
N ARG A 267 -20.50 -31.06 -13.93
CA ARG A 267 -20.20 -32.46 -13.66
C ARG A 267 -18.70 -32.75 -13.65
N LEU A 268 -18.26 -33.60 -12.73
CA LEU A 268 -16.90 -34.14 -12.71
C LEU A 268 -16.75 -35.32 -13.69
N PRO A 269 -15.55 -35.59 -14.22
CA PRO A 269 -15.24 -36.87 -14.85
C PRO A 269 -15.51 -38.04 -13.88
N ASP A 270 -15.86 -39.21 -14.40
CA ASP A 270 -15.87 -40.47 -13.66
C ASP A 270 -14.70 -41.33 -14.11
N SER A 271 -13.82 -41.69 -13.18
CA SER A 271 -12.59 -42.46 -13.45
C SER A 271 -12.51 -43.73 -12.61
N ARG A 272 -13.57 -44.05 -11.86
CA ARG A 272 -13.57 -45.21 -10.98
C ARG A 272 -13.52 -46.48 -11.81
N GLY A 273 -12.50 -47.31 -11.54
CA GLY A 273 -12.27 -48.56 -12.27
C GLY A 273 -11.54 -48.41 -13.61
N GLU A 274 -11.16 -47.19 -14.00
CA GLU A 274 -10.53 -46.90 -15.29
C GLU A 274 -9.01 -46.74 -15.20
N PHE A 275 -8.32 -47.08 -16.29
CA PHE A 275 -6.92 -46.70 -16.51
C PHE A 275 -6.85 -45.51 -17.45
N PHE A 276 -6.01 -44.53 -17.12
CA PHE A 276 -5.73 -43.43 -18.04
C PHE A 276 -4.71 -43.82 -19.09
N ARG A 277 -4.97 -43.34 -20.31
CA ARG A 277 -4.07 -43.41 -21.47
C ARG A 277 -3.78 -42.00 -21.98
N GLY A 278 -2.66 -41.83 -22.65
CA GLY A 278 -2.36 -40.59 -23.36
C GLY A 278 -3.33 -40.38 -24.52
N TRP A 279 -3.80 -39.15 -24.72
CA TRP A 279 -4.57 -38.80 -25.90
C TRP A 279 -3.63 -38.71 -27.12
N ASP A 280 -3.97 -39.41 -28.20
CA ASP A 280 -3.12 -39.49 -29.40
C ASP A 280 -2.85 -38.13 -30.05
N HIS A 281 -3.81 -37.21 -29.97
CA HIS A 281 -3.72 -35.82 -30.45
C HIS A 281 -3.07 -35.68 -31.85
N GLY A 282 -3.37 -36.62 -32.76
CA GLY A 282 -2.89 -36.60 -34.14
C GLY A 282 -1.54 -37.27 -34.38
N ARG A 283 -0.96 -37.95 -33.38
CA ARG A 283 0.29 -38.72 -33.55
C ARG A 283 0.10 -39.98 -34.41
N GLY A 284 -1.12 -40.52 -34.51
CA GLY A 284 -1.48 -41.63 -35.38
C GLY A 284 -1.22 -43.02 -34.81
N VAL A 285 -0.94 -43.15 -33.50
CA VAL A 285 -0.72 -44.43 -32.82
C VAL A 285 -2.02 -44.99 -32.22
N ASP A 286 -2.87 -44.13 -31.66
CA ASP A 286 -4.22 -44.48 -31.17
C ASP A 286 -5.27 -43.59 -31.88
N ALA A 287 -5.29 -43.67 -33.22
CA ALA A 287 -6.15 -42.86 -34.07
C ALA A 287 -7.65 -43.17 -33.86
N GLY A 288 -8.49 -42.15 -33.94
CA GLY A 288 -9.95 -42.27 -33.79
C GLY A 288 -10.45 -42.20 -32.35
N ARG A 289 -9.57 -41.93 -31.37
CA ARG A 289 -9.92 -41.77 -29.96
C ARG A 289 -9.85 -40.30 -29.54
N THR A 290 -10.92 -39.81 -28.92
CA THR A 290 -11.03 -38.43 -28.42
C THR A 290 -10.76 -38.37 -26.92
N LEU A 291 -10.40 -37.18 -26.43
CA LEU A 291 -10.18 -36.93 -25.00
C LEU A 291 -11.47 -37.25 -24.21
N GLY A 292 -11.34 -38.01 -23.12
CA GLY A 292 -12.48 -38.47 -22.32
C GLY A 292 -13.21 -39.72 -22.86
N SER A 293 -12.82 -40.28 -24.01
CA SER A 293 -13.46 -41.50 -24.55
C SER A 293 -13.01 -42.78 -23.82
N SER A 294 -13.98 -43.60 -23.45
CA SER A 294 -13.74 -44.91 -22.84
C SER A 294 -13.31 -45.96 -23.88
N GLN A 295 -12.65 -47.01 -23.41
CA GLN A 295 -12.26 -48.16 -24.22
C GLN A 295 -12.46 -49.45 -23.42
N ALA A 296 -13.10 -50.44 -24.04
CA ALA A 296 -13.20 -51.78 -23.48
C ALA A 296 -11.81 -52.44 -23.41
N ALA A 297 -11.62 -53.34 -22.44
CA ALA A 297 -10.37 -54.08 -22.27
C ALA A 297 -9.95 -54.82 -23.55
N SER A 298 -8.64 -54.92 -23.78
CA SER A 298 -8.09 -55.69 -24.89
C SER A 298 -8.40 -57.17 -24.70
N ILE A 299 -8.91 -57.79 -25.77
CA ILE A 299 -9.19 -59.21 -25.85
C ILE A 299 -8.02 -59.88 -26.57
N VAL A 300 -7.41 -60.90 -25.96
CA VAL A 300 -6.39 -61.74 -26.63
C VAL A 300 -7.04 -63.03 -27.09
N CYS A 301 -6.88 -63.36 -28.37
CA CYS A 301 -7.24 -64.65 -28.95
C CYS A 301 -5.98 -65.39 -29.44
N GLY A 302 -5.98 -66.73 -29.33
CA GLY A 302 -4.91 -67.58 -29.85
C GLY A 302 -5.18 -68.02 -31.30
N GLY A 303 -4.16 -67.98 -32.16
CA GLY A 303 -4.21 -68.49 -33.54
C GLY A 303 -2.86 -68.41 -34.26
N ASP A 304 -2.56 -69.37 -35.15
CA ASP A 304 -1.36 -69.43 -35.99
C ASP A 304 -1.70 -69.01 -37.42
N ALA A 305 -1.01 -67.98 -37.94
CA ALA A 305 -1.27 -67.37 -39.24
C ALA A 305 -0.90 -68.28 -40.45
N ASN A 306 -0.17 -69.38 -40.24
CA ASN A 306 0.31 -70.26 -41.32
C ASN A 306 -0.42 -71.61 -41.42
N LYS A 307 -1.44 -71.86 -40.59
CA LYS A 307 -2.20 -73.12 -40.58
C LYS A 307 -3.47 -72.99 -41.42
N THR A 308 -3.63 -73.84 -42.43
CA THR A 308 -4.83 -73.91 -43.29
C THR A 308 -5.84 -74.98 -42.86
N ALA A 309 -5.53 -75.77 -41.82
CA ALA A 309 -6.44 -76.71 -41.19
C ALA A 309 -6.73 -76.26 -39.75
N GLN A 310 -8.00 -76.42 -39.34
CA GLN A 310 -8.63 -76.06 -38.06
C GLN A 310 -7.90 -76.60 -36.81
N ALA A 311 -6.71 -76.10 -36.53
CA ALA A 311 -6.09 -76.23 -35.22
C ALA A 311 -6.32 -74.90 -34.49
N LEU A 312 -7.40 -74.82 -33.72
CA LEU A 312 -7.49 -73.84 -32.66
C LEU A 312 -6.26 -74.06 -31.77
N VAL A 313 -5.32 -73.11 -31.75
CA VAL A 313 -4.36 -73.02 -30.66
C VAL A 313 -5.13 -72.39 -29.50
N THR A 314 -5.90 -73.20 -28.79
CA THR A 314 -6.21 -72.88 -27.40
C THR A 314 -4.90 -72.86 -26.62
N PHE A 315 -4.82 -72.05 -25.55
CA PHE A 315 -3.66 -71.97 -24.66
C PHE A 315 -3.50 -73.24 -23.80
N TYR A 316 -3.46 -74.42 -24.42
CA TYR A 316 -3.07 -75.69 -23.78
C TYR A 316 -1.67 -76.04 -24.24
N ASN A 317 -0.75 -76.26 -23.29
CA ASN A 317 0.35 -77.19 -23.56
C ASN A 317 -0.18 -78.60 -23.21
N SER A 318 0.29 -79.63 -23.89
CA SER A 318 -0.16 -81.02 -23.70
C SER A 318 0.42 -81.68 -22.43
N GLN A 319 0.77 -80.90 -21.40
CA GLN A 319 1.35 -81.42 -20.15
C GLN A 319 0.47 -81.22 -18.92
N ASP A 320 -0.66 -80.53 -19.02
CA ASP A 320 -1.59 -80.38 -17.89
C ASP A 320 -3.04 -80.43 -18.39
N ASP A 321 -3.66 -81.61 -18.28
CA ASP A 321 -5.08 -81.84 -18.58
C ASP A 321 -6.00 -81.38 -17.42
N ASP A 322 -5.46 -80.72 -16.40
CA ASP A 322 -6.23 -80.18 -15.27
C ASP A 322 -6.64 -78.72 -15.53
N ALA A 323 -7.89 -78.56 -15.99
CA ALA A 323 -8.53 -77.26 -16.15
C ALA A 323 -8.54 -76.42 -14.86
N SER A 324 -8.54 -77.05 -13.68
CA SER A 324 -8.47 -76.37 -12.39
C SER A 324 -7.10 -75.73 -12.14
N ALA A 325 -6.02 -76.40 -12.55
CA ALA A 325 -4.66 -75.87 -12.47
C ALA A 325 -4.45 -74.70 -13.45
N HIS A 326 -5.05 -74.77 -14.65
CA HIS A 326 -5.04 -73.66 -15.60
C HIS A 326 -5.82 -72.44 -15.07
N LEU A 327 -7.03 -72.65 -14.52
CA LEU A 327 -7.82 -71.59 -13.87
C LEU A 327 -7.08 -70.95 -12.68
N ALA A 328 -6.35 -71.75 -11.90
CA ALA A 328 -5.55 -71.24 -10.78
C ALA A 328 -4.39 -70.33 -11.23
N ARG A 329 -3.88 -70.50 -12.46
CA ARG A 329 -2.81 -69.66 -13.05
C ARG A 329 -3.33 -68.39 -13.73
N LEU A 330 -4.61 -68.33 -14.08
CA LEU A 330 -5.29 -67.15 -14.61
C LEU A 330 -5.77 -66.22 -13.48
N ASN A 331 -4.91 -65.92 -12.49
CA ASN A 331 -5.10 -64.91 -11.43
C ASN A 331 -6.58 -64.53 -11.11
N SER A 332 -7.44 -65.47 -10.72
CA SER A 332 -8.81 -65.28 -10.19
C SER A 332 -9.79 -64.26 -10.83
N ASP A 333 -9.47 -63.59 -11.94
CA ASP A 333 -10.27 -62.49 -12.55
C ASP A 333 -11.52 -62.98 -13.32
N GLY A 334 -11.98 -64.19 -13.02
CA GLY A 334 -13.19 -64.81 -13.59
C GLY A 334 -12.95 -65.51 -14.93
N SER A 335 -13.86 -66.43 -15.26
CA SER A 335 -13.85 -67.08 -16.58
C SER A 335 -14.11 -66.06 -17.70
N PRO A 336 -13.40 -66.12 -18.82
CA PRO A 336 -13.65 -65.27 -19.97
C PRO A 336 -15.08 -65.43 -20.52
N GLY A 337 -15.66 -64.34 -21.01
CA GLY A 337 -16.91 -64.39 -21.76
C GLY A 337 -16.73 -65.06 -23.13
N VAL A 338 -17.73 -65.83 -23.54
CA VAL A 338 -17.78 -66.49 -24.86
C VAL A 338 -17.86 -65.44 -25.98
N ILE A 339 -16.97 -65.52 -26.98
CA ILE A 339 -17.08 -64.69 -28.17
C ILE A 339 -18.16 -65.26 -29.09
N ALA A 340 -19.24 -64.49 -29.30
CA ALA A 340 -20.30 -64.85 -30.24
C ALA A 340 -19.79 -64.83 -31.70
N GLY A 341 -20.13 -65.86 -32.47
CA GLY A 341 -19.81 -65.93 -33.92
C GLY A 341 -18.49 -66.61 -34.29
N VAL A 342 -17.72 -67.13 -33.32
CA VAL A 342 -16.51 -67.92 -33.59
C VAL A 342 -16.84 -69.41 -33.46
N ALA A 343 -16.59 -70.19 -34.52
CA ALA A 343 -16.80 -71.64 -34.55
C ALA A 343 -15.47 -72.38 -34.38
N GLY A 344 -15.31 -73.13 -33.28
CA GLY A 344 -14.22 -74.08 -33.10
C GLY A 344 -14.59 -75.50 -33.53
N ALA A 345 -13.62 -76.27 -34.00
CA ALA A 345 -13.75 -77.71 -34.21
C ALA A 345 -12.74 -78.43 -33.32
N ALA A 346 -13.19 -79.48 -32.61
CA ALA A 346 -12.29 -80.34 -31.86
C ALA A 346 -11.46 -81.22 -32.83
N VAL A 347 -10.25 -81.61 -32.42
CA VAL A 347 -9.39 -82.50 -33.21
C VAL A 347 -10.12 -83.83 -33.46
N GLY A 348 -10.36 -84.14 -34.74
CA GLY A 348 -11.07 -85.36 -35.17
C GLY A 348 -12.57 -85.21 -35.44
N ALA A 349 -13.13 -84.00 -35.34
CA ALA A 349 -14.53 -83.76 -35.69
C ALA A 349 -14.74 -83.75 -37.23
N THR A 350 -15.68 -84.56 -37.72
CA THR A 350 -16.09 -84.61 -39.14
C THR A 350 -17.20 -83.61 -39.50
N THR A 351 -17.71 -82.87 -38.52
CA THR A 351 -18.66 -81.77 -38.69
C THR A 351 -18.24 -80.57 -37.84
N VAL A 352 -18.37 -79.38 -38.42
CA VAL A 352 -18.14 -78.11 -37.72
C VAL A 352 -19.38 -77.81 -36.88
N ALA A 353 -19.47 -78.37 -35.68
CA ALA A 353 -20.40 -77.85 -34.69
C ALA A 353 -19.88 -76.50 -34.18
N ALA A 354 -20.75 -75.52 -33.96
CA ALA A 354 -20.34 -74.22 -33.42
C ALA A 354 -19.76 -74.38 -32.01
N ALA A 355 -18.45 -74.62 -31.88
CA ALA A 355 -17.80 -74.63 -30.58
C ALA A 355 -17.40 -73.21 -30.18
N GLN A 356 -17.74 -72.83 -28.96
CA GLN A 356 -17.47 -71.55 -28.36
C GLN A 356 -15.96 -71.41 -28.08
N SER A 357 -15.34 -70.33 -28.56
CA SER A 357 -13.93 -70.05 -28.29
C SER A 357 -13.78 -69.20 -27.03
N ASN A 358 -12.85 -69.58 -26.16
CA ASN A 358 -12.55 -68.86 -24.92
C ASN A 358 -11.55 -67.74 -25.22
N ALA A 359 -11.90 -66.50 -24.85
CA ALA A 359 -11.01 -65.35 -24.91
C ALA A 359 -10.23 -65.19 -23.60
N MET A 360 -9.43 -64.16 -23.41
CA MET A 360 -9.09 -63.69 -22.06
C MET A 360 -8.86 -62.18 -22.07
N TYR A 361 -9.23 -61.52 -20.97
CA TYR A 361 -8.91 -60.13 -20.74
C TYR A 361 -7.53 -60.05 -20.10
N VAL A 362 -6.63 -59.28 -20.69
CA VAL A 362 -5.30 -59.03 -20.13
C VAL A 362 -5.19 -57.59 -19.69
N ARG A 363 -4.70 -57.37 -18.48
CA ARG A 363 -4.38 -56.04 -17.94
C ARG A 363 -3.00 -56.09 -17.26
N PRO A 364 -2.22 -55.00 -17.29
CA PRO A 364 -0.98 -54.92 -16.52
C PRO A 364 -1.24 -55.14 -15.02
N ARG A 365 -0.25 -55.64 -14.27
CA ARG A 365 -0.29 -55.59 -12.81
C ARG A 365 -0.45 -54.14 -12.36
N ASN A 366 -1.44 -53.86 -11.52
CA ASN A 366 -1.82 -52.52 -11.11
C ASN A 366 -2.24 -52.50 -9.63
N ILE A 367 -2.23 -51.30 -9.04
CA ILE A 367 -2.74 -51.02 -7.69
C ILE A 367 -3.82 -49.94 -7.84
N ALA A 368 -4.97 -50.15 -7.18
CA ALA A 368 -6.05 -49.18 -7.18
C ALA A 368 -5.70 -47.95 -6.34
N VAL A 369 -6.02 -46.79 -6.88
CA VAL A 369 -5.88 -45.47 -6.25
C VAL A 369 -7.18 -44.70 -6.46
N MET A 370 -7.46 -43.76 -5.56
CA MET A 370 -8.55 -42.83 -5.76
C MET A 370 -8.05 -41.65 -6.58
N TRP A 371 -8.60 -41.47 -7.78
CA TRP A 371 -8.26 -40.33 -8.62
C TRP A 371 -8.96 -39.09 -8.11
N CYS A 372 -8.16 -38.08 -7.77
CA CYS A 372 -8.67 -36.81 -7.27
C CYS A 372 -8.25 -35.68 -8.19
N ILE A 373 -9.16 -34.73 -8.41
CA ILE A 373 -8.91 -33.50 -9.15
C ILE A 373 -8.77 -32.32 -8.20
N LYS A 374 -7.78 -31.46 -8.45
CA LYS A 374 -7.59 -30.23 -7.70
C LYS A 374 -8.74 -29.28 -7.99
N ALA A 375 -9.48 -28.92 -6.95
CA ALA A 375 -10.69 -28.11 -7.08
C ALA A 375 -10.49 -26.65 -6.68
N TRP A 376 -9.61 -26.36 -5.70
CA TRP A 376 -9.29 -24.99 -5.30
C TRP A 376 -7.93 -24.90 -4.59
N ASN A 377 -7.26 -23.76 -4.66
CA ASN A 377 -6.06 -23.45 -3.87
C ASN A 377 -6.47 -22.90 -2.48
N ALA A 378 -5.91 -23.42 -1.39
CA ALA A 378 -6.10 -22.81 -0.07
C ALA A 378 -5.23 -21.53 0.03
N PRO A 379 -5.69 -20.39 0.58
CA PRO A 379 -6.94 -20.10 1.26
C PRO A 379 -7.73 -18.98 0.53
N VAL A 380 -8.62 -19.32 -0.39
CA VAL A 380 -9.60 -18.34 -0.91
C VAL A 380 -11.05 -18.81 -0.85
N ASN A 381 -11.31 -20.04 -0.41
CA ASN A 381 -12.66 -20.55 -0.15
C ASN A 381 -12.60 -21.84 0.68
N GLN A 382 -12.29 -21.72 1.97
CA GLN A 382 -12.64 -22.78 2.91
C GLN A 382 -13.98 -22.39 3.52
N GLY A 383 -14.99 -23.22 3.28
CA GLY A 383 -16.39 -22.93 3.60
C GLY A 383 -16.58 -22.25 4.96
N ASN A 384 -17.49 -21.26 4.93
CA ASN A 384 -18.23 -20.69 6.05
C ASN A 384 -17.75 -19.36 6.66
N ILE A 385 -17.42 -18.34 5.84
CA ILE A 385 -17.95 -16.96 5.97
C ILE A 385 -17.54 -16.20 4.69
N ASP A 386 -18.52 -15.85 3.87
CA ASP A 386 -18.34 -14.83 2.85
C ASP A 386 -18.34 -13.47 3.54
N ILE A 387 -17.17 -12.84 3.64
CA ILE A 387 -16.99 -11.54 4.31
C ILE A 387 -17.76 -10.44 3.56
N GLY A 388 -17.90 -10.55 2.24
CA GLY A 388 -18.67 -9.61 1.44
C GLY A 388 -20.17 -9.73 1.73
N ALA A 389 -20.71 -10.96 1.74
CA ALA A 389 -22.09 -11.20 2.10
C ALA A 389 -22.38 -10.86 3.57
N LEU A 390 -21.46 -11.15 4.49
CA LEU A 390 -21.59 -10.77 5.90
C LEU A 390 -21.56 -9.24 6.06
N ALA A 391 -20.70 -8.53 5.34
CA ALA A 391 -20.68 -7.07 5.35
C ALA A 391 -22.02 -6.49 4.87
N VAL A 392 -22.59 -7.05 3.79
CA VAL A 392 -23.93 -6.64 3.30
C VAL A 392 -25.02 -6.94 4.33
N GLN A 393 -24.99 -8.11 4.98
CA GLN A 393 -25.96 -8.46 6.03
C GLN A 393 -25.81 -7.59 7.28
N VAL A 394 -24.58 -7.26 7.69
CA VAL A 394 -24.31 -6.35 8.81
C VAL A 394 -24.76 -4.94 8.49
N SER A 395 -24.46 -4.43 7.29
CA SER A 395 -24.98 -3.13 6.83
C SER A 395 -26.50 -3.11 6.77
N ALA A 396 -27.14 -4.19 6.30
CA ALA A 396 -28.59 -4.32 6.32
C ALA A 396 -29.15 -4.39 7.76
N LEU A 397 -28.46 -5.07 8.68
CA LEU A 397 -28.81 -5.13 10.10
C LEU A 397 -28.64 -3.77 10.78
N GLU A 398 -27.66 -2.98 10.38
CA GLU A 398 -27.45 -1.61 10.88
C GLU A 398 -28.51 -0.64 10.37
N GLN A 399 -28.98 -0.81 9.14
CA GLN A 399 -30.01 0.02 8.51
C GLN A 399 -31.45 -0.37 8.91
N ARG A 400 -31.65 -1.47 9.63
CA ARG A 400 -33.00 -1.88 10.06
C ARG A 400 -33.65 -0.84 10.96
N GLN A 401 -34.96 -0.66 10.81
CA GLN A 401 -35.75 0.15 11.73
C GLN A 401 -35.68 -0.46 13.14
N ARG A 402 -35.04 0.25 14.06
CA ARG A 402 -34.87 -0.19 15.46
C ARG A 402 -36.13 0.16 16.25
N ALA A 403 -36.77 -0.85 16.84
CA ALA A 403 -37.91 -0.66 17.72
C ALA A 403 -37.46 -0.05 19.07
N LEU A 404 -38.40 0.56 19.80
CA LEU A 404 -38.18 1.02 21.17
C LEU A 404 -37.66 -0.15 22.04
N GLY A 405 -36.56 0.06 22.76
CA GLY A 405 -35.90 -0.96 23.59
C GLY A 405 -34.73 -1.69 22.92
N ASP A 406 -34.52 -1.55 21.60
CA ASP A 406 -33.39 -2.17 20.90
C ASP A 406 -32.07 -1.46 21.26
N GLY A 407 -31.28 -2.12 22.11
CA GLY A 407 -30.03 -1.58 22.65
C GLY A 407 -30.25 -0.38 23.59
N GLN A 408 -31.44 -0.24 24.19
CA GLN A 408 -31.74 0.77 25.19
C GLN A 408 -32.05 0.10 26.55
N THR A 409 -31.69 0.75 27.64
CA THR A 409 -31.93 0.29 29.02
C THR A 409 -32.65 1.36 29.84
N PHE A 410 -33.38 0.94 30.87
CA PHE A 410 -33.99 1.88 31.82
C PHE A 410 -32.90 2.51 32.69
N GLN A 411 -32.81 3.84 32.62
CA GLN A 411 -31.92 4.64 33.44
C GLN A 411 -32.76 5.45 34.44
N ASP A 412 -32.39 5.37 35.71
CA ASP A 412 -33.00 6.19 36.77
C ASP A 412 -32.35 7.57 36.77
N LEU A 413 -33.16 8.58 36.43
CA LEU A 413 -32.77 9.98 36.29
C LEU A 413 -33.47 10.86 37.32
N THR A 414 -33.98 10.27 38.40
CA THR A 414 -34.73 11.00 39.43
C THR A 414 -33.92 12.18 40.00
N ALA A 415 -32.62 12.02 40.19
CA ALA A 415 -31.74 13.08 40.68
C ALA A 415 -31.46 14.19 39.65
N ASN A 416 -31.71 13.94 38.36
CA ASN A 416 -31.36 14.83 37.24
C ASN A 416 -32.59 15.49 36.59
N ARG A 417 -33.77 15.27 37.15
CA ARG A 417 -35.05 15.70 36.59
C ARG A 417 -35.87 16.42 37.63
N LEU A 418 -36.66 17.40 37.18
CA LEU A 418 -37.53 18.21 38.03
C LEU A 418 -38.90 18.34 37.37
N VAL A 419 -39.94 18.28 38.21
CA VAL A 419 -41.31 18.63 37.79
C VAL A 419 -41.34 20.12 37.45
N GLY A 420 -42.07 20.48 36.39
CA GLY A 420 -42.16 21.84 35.85
C GLY A 420 -41.06 22.21 34.84
N THR A 421 -40.08 21.33 34.61
CA THR A 421 -39.01 21.54 33.62
C THR A 421 -39.31 20.81 32.31
N VAL A 422 -38.96 21.45 31.19
CA VAL A 422 -39.11 20.90 29.83
C VAL A 422 -37.77 20.31 29.38
N TYR A 423 -37.81 19.06 28.91
CA TYR A 423 -36.63 18.32 28.45
C TYR A 423 -36.77 17.95 26.97
N PRO A 424 -35.72 18.11 26.14
CA PRO A 424 -35.70 17.58 24.78
C PRO A 424 -35.29 16.09 24.74
N ASN A 425 -35.88 15.33 23.84
CA ASN A 425 -35.34 14.04 23.42
C ASN A 425 -34.30 14.23 22.31
N THR A 426 -33.03 14.34 22.71
CA THR A 426 -31.89 14.52 21.81
C THR A 426 -31.24 13.21 21.36
N THR A 427 -31.78 12.05 21.72
CA THR A 427 -31.11 10.75 21.51
C THR A 427 -31.15 10.25 20.07
N GLY A 428 -31.87 10.95 19.18
CA GLY A 428 -32.10 10.49 17.80
C GLY A 428 -32.99 9.24 17.71
N ARG A 429 -33.46 8.69 18.83
CA ARG A 429 -34.35 7.53 18.93
C ARG A 429 -35.55 7.84 19.80
N THR A 430 -36.66 7.16 19.59
CA THR A 430 -37.79 7.22 20.52
C THR A 430 -37.32 6.70 21.88
N ILE A 431 -37.67 7.42 22.95
CA ILE A 431 -37.40 6.99 24.32
C ILE A 431 -38.72 6.71 25.03
N TRP A 432 -38.72 5.80 25.98
CA TRP A 432 -39.84 5.62 26.90
C TRP A 432 -39.56 6.41 28.17
N VAL A 433 -40.47 7.28 28.55
CA VAL A 433 -40.34 8.08 29.78
C VAL A 433 -41.39 7.63 30.76
N SER A 434 -40.96 7.24 31.95
CA SER A 434 -41.83 6.83 33.05
C SER A 434 -41.57 7.72 34.26
N VAL A 435 -42.56 8.49 34.67
CA VAL A 435 -42.44 9.46 35.77
C VAL A 435 -43.51 9.19 36.80
N SER A 436 -43.07 8.85 38.01
CA SER A 436 -43.92 8.70 39.19
C SER A 436 -43.93 9.99 39.99
N VAL A 437 -45.12 10.49 40.29
CA VAL A 437 -45.33 11.67 41.14
C VAL A 437 -46.28 11.33 42.28
N THR A 438 -46.03 11.93 43.44
CA THR A 438 -46.93 11.83 44.59
C THR A 438 -47.91 12.99 44.56
N LEU A 439 -49.21 12.67 44.59
CA LEU A 439 -50.32 13.61 44.54
C LEU A 439 -51.12 13.57 45.85
N THR A 440 -51.35 14.74 46.43
CA THR A 440 -52.30 14.94 47.53
C THR A 440 -53.75 14.84 47.03
N GLN A 441 -54.68 14.65 47.97
CA GLN A 441 -56.11 14.60 47.66
C GLN A 441 -56.55 15.85 46.87
N GLY A 442 -57.25 15.65 45.76
CA GLY A 442 -57.75 16.71 44.89
C GLY A 442 -56.71 17.32 43.95
N SER A 443 -55.46 16.86 43.97
CA SER A 443 -54.40 17.33 43.07
C SER A 443 -54.27 16.47 41.81
N SER A 444 -53.70 17.06 40.77
CA SER A 444 -53.44 16.39 39.50
C SER A 444 -52.03 16.64 38.98
N SER A 445 -51.60 15.73 38.10
CA SER A 445 -50.37 15.82 37.34
C SER A 445 -50.68 15.67 35.85
N THR A 446 -49.92 16.38 35.04
CA THR A 446 -49.99 16.34 33.58
C THR A 446 -48.62 16.05 33.01
N PHE A 447 -48.53 15.05 32.14
CA PHE A 447 -47.37 14.81 31.28
C PHE A 447 -47.69 15.33 29.88
N SER A 448 -46.80 16.12 29.29
CA SER A 448 -46.99 16.67 27.94
C SER A 448 -45.80 16.33 27.06
N THR A 449 -46.06 16.00 25.79
CA THR A 449 -45.05 15.91 24.71
C THR A 449 -45.44 16.76 23.52
N GLY A 450 -44.44 17.24 22.77
CA GLY A 450 -44.68 18.03 21.59
C GLY A 450 -43.43 18.54 20.91
N ALA A 451 -43.58 19.17 19.75
CA ALA A 451 -42.54 19.95 19.10
C ALA A 451 -42.64 21.43 19.52
N ALA A 452 -41.64 22.25 19.19
CA ALA A 452 -41.69 23.68 19.49
C ALA A 452 -42.94 24.32 18.83
N GLY A 453 -43.90 24.73 19.67
CA GLY A 453 -45.16 25.34 19.22
C GLY A 453 -46.30 24.35 18.91
N ASP A 454 -46.09 23.04 19.02
CA ASP A 454 -47.12 22.01 18.72
C ASP A 454 -47.17 20.91 19.80
N LEU A 455 -48.28 20.87 20.55
CA LEU A 455 -48.52 19.86 21.59
C LEU A 455 -49.14 18.61 20.97
N LYS A 456 -48.41 17.49 21.03
CA LYS A 456 -48.80 16.24 20.37
C LYS A 456 -49.52 15.26 21.29
N GLN A 457 -49.12 15.17 22.55
CA GLN A 457 -49.76 14.30 23.52
C GLN A 457 -49.82 14.95 24.89
N ARG A 458 -50.94 14.74 25.59
CA ARG A 458 -51.11 15.12 26.99
C ARG A 458 -51.73 13.95 27.75
N SER A 459 -51.06 13.49 28.79
CA SER A 459 -51.58 12.51 29.76
C SER A 459 -51.91 13.22 31.06
N TYR A 460 -53.10 12.97 31.60
CA TYR A 460 -53.59 13.59 32.82
C TYR A 460 -53.90 12.51 33.86
N ILE A 461 -53.43 12.70 35.08
CA ILE A 461 -53.70 11.82 36.21
C ILE A 461 -54.11 12.68 37.40
N SER A 462 -55.17 12.29 38.11
CA SER A 462 -55.63 12.97 39.32
C SER A 462 -55.84 11.98 40.47
N ASN A 463 -55.66 12.47 41.69
CA ASN A 463 -55.98 11.71 42.90
C ASN A 463 -57.26 12.25 43.54
N SER A 464 -58.37 11.51 43.41
CA SER A 464 -59.66 11.83 44.03
C SER A 464 -59.90 11.09 45.35
N GLY A 465 -59.00 10.18 45.76
CA GLY A 465 -59.11 9.40 47.00
C GLY A 465 -58.64 10.17 48.23
N THR A 466 -58.92 9.62 49.42
CA THR A 466 -58.47 10.16 50.70
C THR A 466 -57.03 9.72 50.97
N GLY A 467 -56.08 10.67 51.07
CA GLY A 467 -54.66 10.40 51.31
C GLY A 467 -53.75 10.68 50.10
N GLY A 468 -52.43 10.61 50.31
CA GLY A 468 -51.43 10.81 49.26
C GLY A 468 -51.18 9.53 48.45
N SER A 469 -51.20 9.65 47.12
CA SER A 469 -51.01 8.51 46.20
C SER A 469 -49.86 8.77 45.23
N THR A 470 -49.01 7.76 45.00
CA THR A 470 -47.97 7.82 43.97
C THR A 470 -48.50 7.20 42.68
N LEU A 471 -48.56 8.01 41.62
CA LEU A 471 -49.09 7.62 40.33
C LEU A 471 -48.07 7.89 39.23
N THR A 472 -48.12 7.11 38.15
CA THR A 472 -47.05 7.08 37.13
C THR A 472 -47.59 7.43 35.75
N HIS A 473 -47.01 8.44 35.12
CA HIS A 473 -47.12 8.65 33.67
C HIS A 473 -46.12 7.75 32.96
N SER A 474 -46.53 7.08 31.88
CA SER A 474 -45.64 6.29 31.02
C SER A 474 -45.97 6.57 29.57
N VAL A 475 -45.07 7.27 28.88
CA VAL A 475 -45.34 7.82 27.54
C VAL A 475 -44.09 7.67 26.65
N PRO A 476 -44.25 7.24 25.38
CA PRO A 476 -43.16 7.30 24.41
C PRO A 476 -42.95 8.75 23.96
N VAL A 477 -41.69 9.18 23.88
CA VAL A 477 -41.30 10.51 23.39
C VAL A 477 -40.48 10.34 22.12
N LEU A 478 -40.95 10.89 21.00
CA LEU A 478 -40.28 10.74 19.70
C LEU A 478 -38.98 11.55 19.63
N PRO A 479 -38.04 11.22 18.72
CA PRO A 479 -36.82 12.00 18.53
C PRO A 479 -37.15 13.46 18.21
N GLY A 480 -36.46 14.40 18.85
CA GLY A 480 -36.63 15.84 18.63
C GLY A 480 -37.85 16.46 19.32
N GLU A 481 -38.70 15.68 19.98
CA GLU A 481 -39.78 16.21 20.80
C GLU A 481 -39.30 16.64 22.19
N PHE A 482 -40.01 17.63 22.74
CA PHE A 482 -39.90 18.02 24.13
C PHE A 482 -40.93 17.26 24.96
N TYR A 483 -40.61 17.03 26.22
CA TYR A 483 -41.50 16.43 27.22
C TYR A 483 -41.36 17.13 28.57
N SER A 484 -42.45 17.15 29.33
CA SER A 484 -42.48 17.76 30.67
C SER A 484 -43.57 17.12 31.53
N VAL A 485 -43.38 17.21 32.85
CA VAL A 485 -44.39 16.83 33.85
C VAL A 485 -44.67 18.04 34.70
N SER A 486 -45.94 18.33 34.97
CA SER A 486 -46.38 19.42 35.84
C SER A 486 -47.39 18.91 36.86
N GLY A 487 -47.24 19.34 38.11
CA GLY A 487 -48.14 18.95 39.21
C GLY A 487 -47.62 17.73 39.99
N GLY A 488 -47.85 17.74 41.30
CA GLY A 488 -47.34 16.73 42.23
C GLY A 488 -45.86 16.89 42.60
N SER A 489 -45.42 16.06 43.55
CA SER A 489 -44.01 15.97 43.96
C SER A 489 -43.33 14.81 43.26
N LEU A 490 -42.11 15.01 42.72
CA LEU A 490 -41.38 13.95 42.03
C LEU A 490 -41.06 12.79 43.00
N ASN A 491 -41.42 11.57 42.61
CA ASN A 491 -41.06 10.35 43.33
C ASN A 491 -39.96 9.57 42.59
N ARG A 492 -40.14 9.34 41.28
CA ARG A 492 -39.18 8.63 40.45
C ARG A 492 -39.26 9.08 38.99
N TRP A 493 -38.14 9.11 38.30
CA TRP A 493 -38.06 9.41 36.87
C TRP A 493 -37.14 8.42 36.17
N ASN A 494 -37.68 7.59 35.30
CA ASN A 494 -36.92 6.63 34.51
C ASN A 494 -37.07 6.92 33.01
N GLU A 495 -35.98 6.76 32.27
CA GLU A 495 -35.98 6.90 30.81
C GLU A 495 -35.29 5.70 30.17
N VAL A 496 -35.83 5.22 29.05
CA VAL A 496 -35.19 4.18 28.24
C VAL A 496 -34.20 4.82 27.27
N ARG A 497 -32.90 4.63 27.50
CA ARG A 497 -31.79 5.29 26.76
C ARG A 497 -30.74 4.26 26.32
N VAL A 498 -30.00 4.57 25.24
CA VAL A 498 -28.85 3.78 24.77
C VAL A 498 -27.70 3.87 25.77
#